data_AF-A0A6A5A6I6-F1
#
_entry.id   AF-A0A6A5A6I6-F1
#
_cell.length_a   1.000
_cell.length_b   1.000
_cell.length_c   1.000
_cell.angle_alpha   90.00
_cell.angle_beta   90.00
_cell.angle_gamma   90.00
#
_symmetry.space_group_name_H-M   'P 1'
#
loop_
_entity.id
_entity.type
_entity.pdbx_description
1 polymer ?
#
loop_
_entity_poly.entity_id
_entity_poly.type
_entity_poly.pdbx_seq_one_letter_code
_entity_poly.pdbx_strand_id
1 'polypeptide(L)'
;MHLTPFSCLPLAAAAALCASLVHGCSDFLLNSTTHVVSARTMDFKIDLRTLVEIVPRNTLIQELIVDECTDCPDYSWRTKYGFVGLNTLGINAAADGLNEKGLAAGYLFLTGSEYPA
;
A
#
# COMPACT_ATOMS: atom_id res chain seq x y z
N MET A 1 -23.49 36.30 -39.57
CA MET A 1 -23.93 36.37 -38.17
C MET A 1 -23.96 34.95 -37.63
N HIS A 2 -22.84 34.54 -37.02
CA HIS A 2 -22.74 34.13 -35.60
C HIS A 2 -23.27 32.71 -35.32
N LEU A 3 -22.38 31.72 -35.50
CA LEU A 3 -22.43 30.45 -34.79
C LEU A 3 -21.72 30.66 -33.44
N THR A 4 -22.45 30.64 -32.34
CA THR A 4 -21.90 30.75 -30.98
C THR A 4 -21.43 29.38 -30.49
N PRO A 5 -20.28 29.28 -29.81
CA PRO A 5 -19.77 28.02 -29.26
C PRO A 5 -20.61 27.61 -28.05
N PHE A 6 -21.15 26.39 -28.06
CA PHE A 6 -21.80 25.80 -26.89
C PHE A 6 -20.76 25.62 -25.79
N SER A 7 -20.91 26.45 -24.74
CA SER A 7 -20.11 26.44 -23.53
C SER A 7 -20.27 25.10 -22.79
N CYS A 8 -19.32 24.20 -22.97
CA CYS A 8 -19.22 22.93 -22.23
C CYS A 8 -18.60 23.12 -20.83
N LEU A 9 -18.42 24.38 -20.40
CA LEU A 9 -17.74 24.73 -19.16
C LEU A 9 -18.47 24.32 -17.86
N PRO A 10 -19.82 24.35 -17.74
CA PRO A 10 -20.46 24.10 -16.44
C PRO A 10 -20.51 22.62 -16.05
N LEU A 11 -20.35 21.69 -17.01
CA LEU A 11 -20.42 20.25 -16.71
C LEU A 11 -19.12 19.72 -16.07
N ALA A 12 -17.96 20.27 -16.46
CA ALA A 12 -16.67 19.93 -15.88
C ALA A 12 -16.52 20.41 -14.43
N ALA A 13 -17.13 21.56 -14.09
CA ALA A 13 -17.08 22.13 -12.74
C ALA A 13 -17.89 21.31 -11.71
N ALA A 14 -19.01 20.69 -12.13
CA ALA A 14 -19.83 19.87 -11.25
C ALA A 14 -19.17 18.53 -10.88
N ALA A 15 -18.38 17.93 -11.77
CA ALA A 15 -17.67 16.68 -11.50
C ALA A 15 -16.55 16.84 -10.45
N ALA A 16 -15.93 18.02 -10.38
CA ALA A 16 -14.87 18.31 -9.41
C ALA A 16 -15.37 18.43 -7.96
N LEU A 17 -16.65 18.76 -7.75
CA LEU A 17 -17.25 18.88 -6.40
C LEU A 17 -17.63 17.53 -5.76
N CYS A 18 -17.61 16.43 -6.52
CA CYS A 18 -17.95 15.09 -6.02
C CYS A 18 -16.74 14.22 -5.66
N ALA A 19 -15.53 14.79 -5.60
CA ALA A 19 -14.40 14.11 -4.98
C ALA A 19 -14.65 14.02 -3.46
N SER A 20 -15.33 12.96 -3.04
CA SER A 20 -15.46 12.62 -1.63
C SER A 20 -14.05 12.47 -1.04
N LEU A 21 -13.78 13.14 0.08
CA LEU A 21 -12.59 12.89 0.89
C LEU A 21 -12.73 11.50 1.51
N VAL A 22 -12.35 10.47 0.75
CA VAL A 22 -12.19 9.12 1.27
C VAL A 22 -10.97 9.14 2.19
N HIS A 23 -11.21 8.92 3.48
CA HIS A 23 -10.16 8.82 4.48
C HIS A 23 -9.68 7.38 4.52
N GLY A 24 -8.60 7.09 3.81
CA GLY A 24 -7.99 5.76 3.76
C GLY A 24 -6.72 5.76 2.93
N CYS A 25 -5.98 4.65 3.01
CA CYS A 25 -4.75 4.48 2.25
C CYS A 25 -5.04 4.62 0.75
N SER A 26 -4.15 5.30 0.03
CA SER A 26 -4.16 5.40 -1.43
C SER A 26 -2.90 4.74 -2.00
N ASP A 27 -3.02 4.16 -3.18
CA ASP A 27 -1.90 3.61 -3.96
C ASP A 27 -2.06 4.00 -5.41
N PHE A 28 -0.96 4.35 -6.06
CA PHE A 28 -0.96 4.63 -7.49
C PHE A 28 0.35 4.20 -8.15
N LEU A 29 0.22 3.86 -9.43
CA LEU A 29 1.32 3.49 -10.29
C LEU A 29 1.39 4.46 -11.47
N LEU A 30 2.49 5.21 -11.56
CA LEU A 30 2.80 5.98 -12.76
C LEU A 30 3.68 5.12 -13.66
N ASN A 31 3.24 4.98 -14.91
CA ASN A 31 3.94 4.18 -15.90
C ASN A 31 4.29 5.04 -17.13
N SER A 32 5.55 4.98 -17.54
CA SER A 32 6.07 5.58 -18.76
C SER A 32 6.82 4.53 -19.58
N THR A 33 7.23 4.87 -20.80
CA THR A 33 7.96 3.93 -21.67
C THR A 33 9.28 3.44 -21.06
N THR A 34 9.89 4.21 -20.14
CA THR A 34 11.23 3.92 -19.60
C THR A 34 11.28 3.74 -18.09
N HIS A 35 10.24 4.18 -17.37
CA HIS A 35 10.21 4.19 -15.90
C HIS A 35 8.82 3.86 -15.37
N VAL A 36 8.81 3.16 -14.24
CA VAL A 36 7.63 2.89 -13.43
C VAL A 36 7.88 3.44 -12.04
N VAL A 37 6.93 4.20 -11.50
CA VAL A 37 6.97 4.76 -10.15
C VAL A 37 5.74 4.27 -9.41
N SER A 38 5.95 3.55 -8.31
CA SER A 38 4.90 3.15 -7.36
C SER A 38 4.98 4.06 -6.14
N ALA A 39 3.83 4.53 -5.68
CA ALA A 39 3.74 5.34 -4.49
C ALA A 39 2.39 5.11 -3.78
N ARG A 40 2.42 5.24 -2.46
CA ARG A 40 1.25 5.09 -1.61
C ARG A 40 1.24 6.09 -0.46
N THR A 41 0.07 6.27 0.15
CA THR A 41 -0.09 6.93 1.45
C THR A 41 -0.33 5.90 2.55
N MET A 42 0.04 6.25 3.78
CA MET A 42 -0.26 5.46 4.97
C MET A 42 -1.09 6.30 5.92
N ASP A 43 -2.40 6.04 5.92
CA ASP A 43 -3.39 6.88 6.59
C ASP A 43 -4.00 6.14 7.78
N PHE A 44 -3.49 6.43 8.97
CA PHE A 44 -3.97 5.90 10.26
C PHE A 44 -4.19 7.03 11.27
N LYS A 45 -5.13 6.82 12.20
CA LYS A 45 -5.45 7.81 13.26
C LYS A 45 -4.39 7.88 14.37
N ILE A 46 -3.47 6.92 14.40
CA ILE A 46 -2.40 6.80 15.39
C ILE A 46 -1.05 6.96 14.72
N ASP A 47 -0.05 7.40 15.48
CA ASP A 47 1.35 7.32 15.04
C ASP A 47 1.78 5.85 15.03
N LEU A 48 2.08 5.34 13.83
CA LEU A 48 2.54 3.98 13.64
C LEU A 48 4.02 3.79 14.00
N ARG A 49 4.76 4.87 14.27
CA ARG A 49 6.20 4.83 14.62
C ARG A 49 7.02 4.01 13.63
N THR A 50 6.72 4.17 12.34
CA THR A 50 7.31 3.42 11.24
C THR A 50 8.82 3.60 11.15
N LEU A 51 9.53 2.49 10.98
CA LEU A 51 10.96 2.42 10.70
C LEU A 51 11.19 1.88 9.29
N VAL A 52 12.29 2.33 8.68
CA VAL A 52 12.83 1.73 7.46
C VAL A 52 13.71 0.56 7.85
N GLU A 53 13.43 -0.60 7.29
CA GLU A 53 14.14 -1.85 7.55
C GLU A 53 14.86 -2.31 6.28
N ILE A 54 16.13 -2.68 6.41
CA ILE A 54 16.89 -3.30 5.33
C ILE A 54 16.99 -4.79 5.65
N VAL A 55 16.39 -5.62 4.81
CA VAL A 55 16.35 -7.07 4.99
C VAL A 55 17.24 -7.74 3.92
N PRO A 56 18.39 -8.32 4.31
CA PRO A 56 19.26 -9.04 3.39
C PRO A 56 18.63 -10.31 2.82
N ARG A 57 19.22 -10.85 1.75
CA ARG A 57 18.94 -12.22 1.27
C ARG A 57 19.23 -13.25 2.37
N ASN A 58 18.54 -14.38 2.30
CA ASN A 58 18.67 -15.52 3.21
C ASN A 58 18.33 -15.21 4.68
N THR A 59 17.61 -14.11 4.94
CA THR A 59 17.09 -13.77 6.26
C THR A 59 15.94 -14.71 6.59
N LEU A 60 15.94 -15.31 7.78
CA LEU A 60 14.81 -16.09 8.27
C LEU A 60 13.72 -15.11 8.75
N ILE A 61 12.54 -15.19 8.14
CA ILE A 61 11.36 -14.45 8.53
C ILE A 61 10.39 -15.43 9.20
N GLN A 62 9.96 -15.06 10.40
CA GLN A 62 8.92 -15.76 11.14
C GLN A 62 7.62 -14.98 10.98
N GLU A 63 6.52 -15.65 10.63
CA GLU A 63 5.22 -15.00 10.60
C GLU A 63 4.72 -14.64 12.00
N LEU A 64 3.77 -13.71 12.05
CA LEU A 64 3.10 -13.35 13.30
C LEU A 64 2.13 -14.46 13.69
N ILE A 65 1.92 -14.62 14.99
CA ILE A 65 0.93 -15.56 15.52
C ILE A 65 -0.46 -15.11 15.08
N VAL A 66 -1.25 -16.06 14.56
CA VAL A 66 -2.65 -15.83 14.19
C VAL A 66 -3.44 -15.53 15.47
N ASP A 67 -4.15 -14.40 15.47
CA ASP A 67 -4.96 -14.00 16.61
C ASP A 67 -6.04 -15.05 16.90
N GLU A 68 -6.31 -15.30 18.18
CA GLU A 68 -7.27 -16.30 18.67
C GLU A 68 -7.08 -17.75 18.16
N CYS A 69 -5.92 -18.10 17.57
CA CYS A 69 -5.66 -19.45 17.07
C CYS A 69 -4.43 -20.11 17.73
N THR A 70 -4.66 -20.82 18.83
CA THR A 70 -3.59 -21.46 19.63
C THR A 70 -2.88 -22.61 18.90
N ASP A 71 -3.61 -23.34 18.04
CA ASP A 71 -3.11 -24.52 17.35
C ASP A 71 -2.77 -24.25 15.86
N CYS A 72 -2.76 -22.99 15.44
CA CYS A 72 -2.42 -22.63 14.06
C CYS A 72 -0.95 -22.99 13.77
N PRO A 73 -0.66 -23.57 12.59
CA PRO A 73 0.71 -23.88 12.21
C PRO A 73 1.52 -22.60 12.08
N ASP A 74 2.67 -22.58 12.75
CA ASP A 74 3.65 -21.51 12.61
C ASP A 74 4.41 -21.67 11.29
N TYR A 75 4.57 -20.56 10.56
CA TYR A 75 5.21 -20.55 9.24
C TYR A 75 6.44 -19.65 9.24
N SER A 76 7.53 -20.19 8.72
CA SER A 76 8.76 -19.43 8.50
C SER A 76 9.30 -19.67 7.10
N TRP A 77 9.96 -18.65 6.57
CA TRP A 77 10.58 -18.70 5.25
C TRP A 77 11.90 -17.95 5.24
N ARG A 78 12.76 -18.26 4.26
CA ARG A 78 14.01 -17.53 4.03
C ARG A 78 13.90 -16.63 2.82
N THR A 79 14.33 -15.38 2.97
CA THR A 79 14.26 -14.41 1.88
C THR A 79 15.11 -14.85 0.69
N LYS A 80 14.48 -14.97 -0.49
CA LYS A 80 15.21 -15.21 -1.74
C LYS A 80 15.89 -13.94 -2.23
N TYR A 81 15.21 -12.81 -2.09
CA TYR A 81 15.67 -11.48 -2.48
C TYR A 81 15.78 -10.57 -1.27
N GLY A 82 16.78 -9.70 -1.26
CA GLY A 82 16.86 -8.63 -0.28
C GLY A 82 15.85 -7.54 -0.62
N PHE A 83 15.31 -6.88 0.41
CA PHE A 83 14.33 -5.81 0.27
C PHE A 83 14.50 -4.72 1.33
N VAL A 84 14.00 -3.54 1.00
CA VAL A 84 13.75 -2.47 1.97
C VAL A 84 12.27 -2.49 2.30
N GLY A 85 11.94 -2.49 3.59
CA GLY A 85 10.57 -2.51 4.10
C GLY A 85 10.28 -1.33 5.03
N LEU A 86 9.00 -1.03 5.19
CA LEU A 86 8.47 -0.09 6.17
C LEU A 86 7.61 -0.86 7.17
N ASN A 87 7.97 -0.82 8.45
CA ASN A 87 7.20 -1.52 9.49
C ASN A 87 6.11 -0.64 10.11
N THR A 88 5.30 -1.25 10.97
CA THR A 88 4.34 -0.53 11.81
C THR A 88 4.46 -1.02 13.26
N LEU A 89 4.41 -0.09 14.20
CA LEU A 89 4.41 -0.33 15.64
C LEU A 89 5.58 -1.20 16.16
N GLY A 90 6.70 -1.23 15.43
CA GLY A 90 7.85 -2.08 15.76
C GLY A 90 7.60 -3.59 15.56
N ILE A 91 6.53 -3.95 14.86
CA ILE A 91 6.21 -5.32 14.49
C ILE A 91 7.13 -5.71 13.32
N ASN A 92 7.74 -6.90 13.38
CA ASN A 92 8.61 -7.45 12.33
C ASN A 92 7.80 -7.93 11.11
N ALA A 93 7.00 -7.03 10.55
CA ALA A 93 6.21 -7.25 9.34
C ALA A 93 6.28 -5.98 8.48
N ALA A 94 6.64 -6.14 7.20
CA ALA A 94 6.69 -5.04 6.26
C ALA A 94 5.28 -4.70 5.78
N ALA A 95 4.81 -3.49 6.08
CA ALA A 95 3.55 -2.94 5.58
C ALA A 95 3.68 -2.33 4.17
N ASP A 96 4.91 -2.03 3.75
CA ASP A 96 5.27 -1.61 2.40
C ASP A 96 6.74 -1.97 2.14
N GLY A 97 7.17 -1.99 0.88
CA GLY A 97 8.56 -2.25 0.53
C GLY A 97 8.86 -2.45 -0.94
N LEU A 98 10.16 -2.51 -1.25
CA LEU A 98 10.71 -2.73 -2.59
C LEU A 98 11.89 -3.70 -2.51
N ASN A 99 11.85 -4.76 -3.31
CA ASN A 99 12.97 -5.69 -3.39
C ASN A 99 13.99 -5.30 -4.48
N GLU A 100 15.17 -5.91 -4.42
CA GLU A 100 16.26 -5.70 -5.39
C GLU A 100 15.94 -6.12 -6.84
N LYS A 101 14.77 -6.71 -7.10
CA LYS A 101 14.27 -7.06 -8.43
C LYS A 101 13.20 -6.09 -8.94
N GLY A 102 12.93 -5.02 -8.20
CA GLY A 102 11.96 -3.99 -8.59
C GLY A 102 10.51 -4.34 -8.26
N LEU A 103 10.25 -5.42 -7.51
CA LEU A 103 8.91 -5.72 -7.01
C LEU A 103 8.62 -4.83 -5.79
N ALA A 104 7.65 -3.93 -5.95
CA ALA A 104 7.04 -3.18 -4.85
C ALA A 104 5.79 -3.90 -4.34
N ALA A 105 5.55 -3.88 -3.04
CA ALA A 105 4.33 -4.43 -2.43
C ALA A 105 3.93 -3.61 -1.20
N GLY A 106 2.68 -3.15 -1.17
CA GLY A 106 2.11 -2.37 -0.08
C GLY A 106 0.81 -2.97 0.44
N TYR A 107 0.66 -3.00 1.77
CA TYR A 107 -0.57 -3.38 2.45
C TYR A 107 -1.46 -2.15 2.69
N LEU A 108 -2.62 -2.11 2.05
CA LEU A 108 -3.64 -1.08 2.25
C LEU A 108 -4.72 -1.60 3.19
N PHE A 109 -5.11 -0.78 4.17
CA PHE A 109 -6.10 -1.16 5.16
C PHE A 109 -7.50 -1.25 4.54
N LEU A 110 -8.11 -2.44 4.60
CA LEU A 110 -9.45 -2.72 4.07
C LEU A 110 -10.35 -3.24 5.19
N THR A 111 -11.11 -2.35 5.83
CA THR A 111 -11.93 -2.68 7.01
C THR A 111 -13.04 -3.70 6.76
N GLY A 112 -13.39 -3.95 5.49
CA GLY A 112 -14.42 -4.92 5.10
C GLY A 112 -13.86 -6.32 4.79
N SER A 113 -12.59 -6.59 5.09
CA SER A 113 -11.99 -7.91 4.88
C SER A 113 -12.45 -8.93 5.93
N GLU A 114 -12.89 -10.09 5.46
CA GLU A 114 -13.13 -11.28 6.29
C GLU A 114 -12.05 -12.32 5.94
N TYR A 115 -11.30 -12.79 6.95
CA TYR A 115 -10.26 -13.79 6.79
C TYR A 115 -10.77 -15.19 7.18
N PRO A 116 -10.24 -16.27 6.59
CA PRO A 116 -10.55 -17.63 7.05
C PRO A 116 -10.24 -17.82 8.54
N ALA A 117 -11.03 -18.67 9.18
CA ALA A 117 -10.76 -19.18 10.52
C ALA A 117 -9.69 -20.27 10.50
#